data_AF-A0A8C1DFP8-F1
#
_entry.id   AF-A0A8C1DFP8-F1
#
_cell.length_a   1.000
_cell.length_b   1.000
_cell.length_c   1.000
_cell.angle_alpha   90.00
_cell.angle_beta   90.00
_cell.angle_gamma   90.00
#
_symmetry.space_group_name_H-M   'P 1'
#
loop_
_entity.id
_entity.type
_entity.pdbx_description
1 polymer ?
#
loop_
_entity_poly.entity_id
_entity_poly.type
_entity_poly.pdbx_seq_one_letter_code
_entity_poly.pdbx_strand_id
1 'polypeptide(L)'
;MRFWAREKSSMSSSRKVVELFYDVVSPYSWLAFEVLCRYRNVWNIDLKFKPAFLPGVIYGSGNQPAVMNPSKLTYIVSDLTLLSEYFGVPMFRPSDLSEKDTLSAMRFVTALAEKEKEGDMLVERVSRELWKRKWRTHQDITQPASLTEAGLKAGLSANVVKEILSLSKSQPIKDKLKSVTQEALEYKVSAFNLHLCTLCLAHQKIFVVEKYNKMSLHIFPPFLQCFGFPFIVCQVNGKAKVFFGSDRFELMAYFMGNYNGLGIY
;
A
#
# COMPACT_ATOMS: atom_id res chain seq x y z
N MET A 1 6.62 -5.17 49.78
CA MET A 1 7.66 -4.89 48.77
C MET A 1 6.95 -4.86 47.41
N ARG A 2 6.37 -3.75 46.91
CA ARG A 2 6.96 -2.51 46.34
C ARG A 2 7.85 -2.74 45.09
N PHE A 3 7.30 -2.32 43.93
CA PHE A 3 7.91 -1.94 42.63
C PHE A 3 8.52 -3.08 41.78
N TRP A 4 8.20 -3.30 40.50
CA TRP A 4 7.82 -2.39 39.41
C TRP A 4 6.54 -2.86 38.67
N ALA A 5 5.41 -2.21 38.94
CA ALA A 5 4.44 -2.00 37.87
C ALA A 5 5.05 -0.92 36.98
N ARG A 6 5.44 -1.28 35.74
CA ARG A 6 5.76 -0.26 34.74
C ARG A 6 4.48 0.55 34.59
N GLU A 7 4.54 1.81 34.99
CA GLU A 7 3.46 2.77 34.82
C GLU A 7 2.87 2.57 33.42
N LYS A 8 1.57 2.27 33.37
CA LYS A 8 0.80 2.64 32.19
C LYS A 8 0.91 4.15 32.16
N SER A 9 1.91 4.68 31.45
CA SER A 9 1.89 6.09 31.13
C SER A 9 0.60 6.29 30.34
N SER A 10 -0.37 6.92 30.97
CA SER A 10 -1.54 7.46 30.30
C SER A 10 -1.09 8.70 29.51
N MET A 11 -0.11 8.52 28.64
CA MET A 11 0.06 9.41 27.51
C MET A 11 -0.88 8.85 26.47
N SER A 12 -1.92 9.62 26.13
CA SER A 12 -2.57 9.49 24.83
C SER A 12 -1.47 9.66 23.77
N SER A 13 -0.77 8.58 23.45
CA SER A 13 0.17 8.50 22.34
C SER A 13 -0.64 8.90 21.12
N SER A 14 -0.29 10.02 20.48
CA SER A 14 -0.87 10.37 19.19
C SER A 14 -0.79 9.16 18.26
N ARG A 15 -1.88 8.92 17.51
CA ARG A 15 -1.94 7.81 16.55
C ARG A 15 -0.79 7.99 15.54
N LYS A 16 -0.07 6.91 15.25
CA LYS A 16 1.01 6.95 14.25
C LYS A 16 0.39 6.98 12.86
N VAL A 17 0.71 7.98 12.05
CA VAL A 17 0.17 8.07 10.69
C VAL A 17 0.79 6.96 9.82
N VAL A 18 -0.06 6.21 9.14
CA VAL A 18 0.32 5.18 8.16
C VAL A 18 -0.35 5.52 6.84
N GLU A 19 0.44 5.91 5.85
CA GLU A 19 -0.04 6.24 4.51
C GLU A 19 0.16 5.04 3.59
N LEU A 20 -0.93 4.57 2.97
CA LEU A 20 -0.90 3.51 1.97
C LEU A 20 -1.07 4.11 0.58
N PHE A 21 -0.01 4.08 -0.22
CA PHE A 21 -0.05 4.37 -1.65
C PHE A 21 -0.40 3.09 -2.41
N TYR A 22 -1.46 3.15 -3.21
CA TYR A 22 -1.99 1.99 -3.93
C TYR A 22 -2.63 2.35 -5.27
N ASP A 23 -2.72 1.33 -6.11
CA ASP A 23 -3.51 1.33 -7.35
C ASP A 23 -4.36 0.05 -7.37
N VAL A 24 -5.62 0.15 -7.82
CA VAL A 24 -6.52 -1.02 -7.92
C VAL A 24 -6.05 -2.06 -8.95
N VAL A 25 -5.09 -1.70 -9.82
CA VAL A 25 -4.39 -2.64 -10.72
C VAL A 25 -3.40 -3.56 -10.00
N SER A 26 -3.05 -3.31 -8.74
CA SER A 26 -2.07 -4.12 -8.01
C SER A 26 -2.78 -5.09 -7.07
N PRO A 27 -2.66 -6.42 -7.27
CA PRO A 27 -3.26 -7.40 -6.37
C PRO A 27 -2.56 -7.41 -5.01
N TYR A 28 -1.23 -7.23 -4.97
CA TYR A 28 -0.48 -7.05 -3.72
C TYR A 28 -0.93 -5.80 -2.96
N SER A 29 -1.37 -4.75 -3.65
CA SER A 29 -1.93 -3.58 -2.97
C SER A 29 -3.26 -3.87 -2.31
N TRP A 30 -4.09 -4.75 -2.88
CA TRP A 30 -5.32 -5.21 -2.23
C TRP A 30 -5.01 -6.00 -0.96
N LEU A 31 -4.03 -6.91 -1.01
CA LEU A 31 -3.60 -7.66 0.19
C LEU A 31 -3.17 -6.69 1.30
N ALA A 32 -2.31 -5.73 0.96
CA ALA A 32 -1.82 -4.77 1.94
C ALA A 32 -2.91 -3.88 2.50
N PHE A 33 -3.82 -3.45 1.64
CA PHE A 33 -5.00 -2.69 2.01
C PHE A 33 -5.86 -3.44 3.03
N GLU A 34 -6.19 -4.72 2.79
CA GLU A 34 -7.04 -5.48 3.71
C GLU A 34 -6.36 -5.73 5.05
N VAL A 35 -5.06 -6.03 5.06
CA VAL A 35 -4.30 -6.18 6.32
C VAL A 35 -4.31 -4.86 7.10
N LEU A 36 -3.98 -3.73 6.49
CA LEU A 36 -3.99 -2.45 7.17
C LEU A 36 -5.39 -2.06 7.68
N CYS A 37 -6.45 -2.36 6.92
CA CYS A 37 -7.82 -2.16 7.37
C CYS A 37 -8.15 -2.98 8.62
N ARG A 38 -7.74 -4.25 8.68
CA ARG A 38 -7.94 -5.12 9.87
C ARG A 38 -7.18 -4.58 11.07
N TYR A 39 -5.95 -4.12 10.85
CA TYR A 39 -5.09 -3.60 11.92
C TYR A 39 -5.39 -2.16 12.34
N ARG A 40 -6.26 -1.41 11.62
CA ARG A 40 -6.61 -0.02 11.98
C ARG A 40 -7.23 0.14 13.37
N ASN A 41 -7.85 -0.94 13.88
CA ASN A 41 -8.49 -1.01 15.18
C ASN A 41 -7.66 -1.76 16.24
N VAL A 42 -6.55 -2.39 15.83
CA VAL A 42 -5.65 -3.15 16.70
C VAL A 42 -4.40 -2.33 17.02
N TRP A 43 -3.83 -1.68 16.01
CA TRP A 43 -2.69 -0.79 16.16
C TRP A 43 -3.15 0.65 16.42
N ASN A 44 -2.37 1.39 17.23
CA ASN A 44 -2.59 2.81 17.46
C ASN A 44 -2.14 3.66 16.25
N ILE A 45 -2.77 3.45 15.09
CA ILE A 45 -2.40 4.05 13.80
C ILE A 45 -3.51 4.90 13.20
N ASP A 46 -3.18 6.00 12.53
CA ASP A 46 -4.10 6.74 11.67
C ASP A 46 -3.82 6.34 10.22
N LEU A 47 -4.64 5.42 9.70
CA LEU A 47 -4.50 4.90 8.35
C LEU A 47 -5.05 5.92 7.34
N LYS A 48 -4.19 6.37 6.42
CA LYS A 48 -4.53 7.28 5.32
C LYS A 48 -4.40 6.58 3.99
N PHE A 49 -5.43 6.65 3.17
CA PHE A 49 -5.40 6.13 1.81
C PHE A 49 -4.84 7.18 0.85
N LYS A 50 -3.85 6.79 0.05
CA LYS A 50 -3.23 7.62 -0.99
C LYS A 50 -3.45 6.96 -2.36
N PRO A 51 -4.60 7.16 -3.03
CA PRO A 51 -4.82 6.66 -4.38
C PRO A 51 -3.74 7.23 -5.32
N ALA A 52 -2.97 6.36 -5.95
CA ALA A 52 -1.84 6.74 -6.80
C ALA A 52 -1.81 5.88 -8.07
N PHE A 53 -1.09 6.32 -9.09
CA PHE A 53 -1.11 5.68 -10.40
C PHE A 53 0.12 4.80 -10.61
N LEU A 54 -0.05 3.48 -10.58
CA LEU A 54 1.07 2.52 -10.65
C LEU A 54 1.90 2.65 -11.94
N PRO A 55 1.30 2.77 -13.14
CA PRO A 55 2.10 3.00 -14.34
C PRO A 55 2.97 4.26 -14.23
N GLY A 56 2.44 5.33 -13.61
CA GLY A 56 3.20 6.56 -13.35
C GLY A 56 4.43 6.34 -12.48
N VAL A 57 4.33 5.51 -11.43
CA VAL A 57 5.47 5.14 -10.58
C VAL A 57 6.48 4.26 -11.31
N ILE A 58 6.01 3.23 -12.04
CA ILE A 58 6.89 2.30 -12.76
C ILE A 58 7.75 3.08 -13.78
N TYR A 59 7.13 3.91 -14.61
CA TYR A 59 7.86 4.69 -15.61
C TYR A 59 8.66 5.84 -14.98
N GLY A 60 8.10 6.53 -13.98
CA GLY A 60 8.77 7.63 -13.28
C GLY A 60 10.01 7.21 -12.48
N SER A 61 10.13 5.92 -12.16
CA SER A 61 11.31 5.33 -11.51
C SER A 61 12.30 4.66 -12.46
N GLY A 62 12.01 4.64 -13.76
CA GLY A 62 12.80 3.88 -14.73
C GLY A 62 12.68 2.35 -14.55
N ASN A 63 11.75 1.88 -13.73
CA ASN A 63 11.50 0.45 -13.52
C ASN A 63 10.73 -0.15 -14.69
N GLN A 64 10.71 -1.48 -14.77
CA GLN A 64 9.95 -2.23 -15.78
C GLN A 64 8.84 -3.05 -15.11
N PRO A 65 7.65 -3.19 -15.72
CA PRO A 65 6.58 -4.01 -15.15
C PRO A 65 7.02 -5.47 -14.96
N ALA A 66 6.80 -6.02 -13.77
CA ALA A 66 7.22 -7.40 -13.45
C ALA A 66 6.61 -8.46 -14.39
N VAL A 67 5.40 -8.21 -14.89
CA VAL A 67 4.66 -9.07 -15.81
C VAL A 67 5.35 -9.25 -17.18
N MET A 68 6.34 -8.41 -17.52
CA MET A 68 7.12 -8.56 -18.75
C MET A 68 8.10 -9.75 -18.69
N ASN A 69 8.39 -10.27 -17.50
CA ASN A 69 9.23 -11.45 -17.32
C ASN A 69 8.34 -12.69 -17.08
N PRO A 70 8.34 -13.70 -17.99
CA PRO A 70 7.48 -14.87 -17.87
C PRO A 70 7.67 -15.66 -16.57
N SER A 71 8.91 -15.82 -16.09
CA SER A 71 9.18 -16.54 -14.85
C SER A 71 8.62 -15.81 -13.63
N LYS A 72 8.76 -14.48 -13.59
CA LYS A 72 8.13 -13.65 -12.55
C LYS A 72 6.61 -13.72 -12.62
N LEU A 73 6.04 -13.74 -13.83
CA LEU A 73 4.60 -13.88 -14.03
C LEU A 73 4.06 -15.20 -13.46
N THR A 74 4.71 -16.32 -13.78
CA THR A 74 4.34 -17.64 -13.25
C THR A 74 4.45 -17.68 -11.72
N TYR A 75 5.49 -17.07 -11.16
CA TYR A 75 5.64 -16.94 -9.71
C TYR A 75 4.50 -16.13 -9.09
N ILE A 76 4.22 -14.93 -9.60
CA ILE A 76 3.14 -14.05 -9.11
C ILE A 76 1.80 -14.79 -9.11
N VAL A 77 1.49 -15.52 -10.18
CA VAL A 77 0.23 -16.27 -10.29
C VAL A 77 0.12 -17.35 -9.21
N SER A 78 1.21 -18.06 -8.92
CA SER A 78 1.24 -19.10 -7.89
C SER A 78 1.18 -18.50 -6.48
N ASP A 79 1.98 -17.46 -6.26
CA ASP A 79 2.07 -16.72 -4.99
C ASP A 79 0.73 -16.09 -4.61
N LEU A 80 0.06 -15.40 -5.53
CA LEU A 80 -1.27 -14.81 -5.28
C LEU A 80 -2.33 -15.86 -4.91
N THR A 81 -2.19 -17.10 -5.39
CA THR A 81 -3.11 -18.19 -4.99
C THR A 81 -2.93 -18.51 -3.51
N LEU A 82 -1.69 -18.67 -3.05
CA LEU A 82 -1.36 -18.94 -1.65
C LEU A 82 -1.72 -17.76 -0.74
N LEU A 83 -1.41 -16.54 -1.18
CA LEU A 83 -1.68 -15.32 -0.40
C LEU A 83 -3.18 -15.02 -0.31
N SER A 84 -3.96 -15.37 -1.33
CA SER A 84 -5.42 -15.25 -1.29
C SER A 84 -6.02 -16.09 -0.16
N GLU A 85 -5.53 -17.33 -0.01
CA GLU A 85 -5.92 -18.23 1.07
C GLU A 85 -5.40 -17.73 2.43
N TYR A 86 -4.10 -17.45 2.53
CA TYR A 86 -3.45 -17.02 3.77
C TYR A 86 -4.09 -15.76 4.37
N PHE A 87 -4.34 -14.74 3.54
CA PHE A 87 -4.96 -13.50 4.00
C PHE A 87 -6.50 -13.56 3.97
N GLY A 88 -7.13 -14.61 3.46
CA GLY A 88 -8.59 -14.66 3.29
C GLY A 88 -9.13 -13.53 2.40
N VAL A 89 -8.38 -13.14 1.37
CA VAL A 89 -8.77 -12.12 0.38
C VAL A 89 -9.06 -12.85 -0.93
N PRO A 90 -10.33 -13.09 -1.29
CA PRO A 90 -10.68 -14.00 -2.39
C PRO A 90 -10.35 -13.36 -3.74
N MET A 91 -9.18 -13.69 -4.27
CA MET A 91 -8.72 -13.34 -5.61
C MET A 91 -8.87 -14.56 -6.51
N PHE A 92 -9.40 -14.35 -7.71
CA PHE A 92 -9.36 -15.34 -8.75
C PHE A 92 -8.31 -14.92 -9.78
N ARG A 93 -7.66 -15.93 -10.36
CA ARG A 93 -6.68 -15.72 -11.42
C ARG A 93 -7.40 -15.14 -12.65
N PRO A 94 -7.05 -13.92 -13.11
CA PRO A 94 -7.59 -13.42 -14.35
C PRO A 94 -7.17 -14.34 -15.49
N SER A 95 -8.11 -14.67 -16.38
CA SER A 95 -7.80 -15.37 -17.64
C SER A 95 -6.91 -14.53 -18.55
N ASP A 96 -6.95 -13.20 -18.38
CA ASP A 96 -6.10 -12.25 -19.08
C ASP A 96 -5.63 -11.14 -18.13
N LEU A 97 -4.32 -10.86 -18.13
CA LEU A 97 -3.68 -9.78 -17.38
C LEU A 97 -3.35 -8.57 -18.26
N SER A 98 -3.82 -8.56 -19.52
CA SER A 98 -3.54 -7.52 -20.51
C SER A 98 -4.23 -6.19 -20.18
N GLU A 99 -5.40 -6.21 -19.53
CA GLU A 99 -6.17 -5.01 -19.22
C GLU A 99 -5.57 -4.27 -18.01
N LYS A 100 -4.67 -3.33 -18.33
CA LYS A 100 -3.88 -2.55 -17.36
C LYS A 100 -4.43 -1.16 -17.09
N ASP A 101 -5.47 -0.71 -17.78
CA ASP A 101 -5.97 0.65 -17.60
C ASP A 101 -6.77 0.76 -16.30
N THR A 102 -6.27 1.57 -15.38
CA THR A 102 -6.94 1.94 -14.12
C THR A 102 -7.06 3.45 -13.96
N LEU A 103 -6.73 4.24 -14.99
CA LEU A 103 -6.69 5.69 -14.87
C LEU A 103 -8.05 6.27 -14.49
N SER A 104 -9.12 5.81 -15.13
CA SER A 104 -10.50 6.22 -14.81
C SER A 104 -10.89 5.82 -13.38
N ALA A 105 -10.55 4.61 -12.95
CA ALA A 105 -10.82 4.11 -11.60
C ALA A 105 -10.05 4.91 -10.54
N MET A 106 -8.75 5.13 -10.73
CA MET A 106 -7.92 5.86 -9.77
C MET A 106 -8.32 7.34 -9.69
N ARG A 107 -8.75 7.97 -10.79
CA ARG A 107 -9.34 9.32 -10.74
C ARG A 107 -10.68 9.35 -10.01
N PHE A 108 -11.51 8.31 -10.17
CA PHE A 108 -12.77 8.20 -9.44
C PHE A 108 -12.54 8.07 -7.93
N VAL A 109 -11.62 7.22 -7.50
CA VAL A 109 -11.24 7.09 -6.09
C VAL A 109 -10.60 8.39 -5.56
N THR A 110 -9.76 9.05 -6.35
CA THR A 110 -9.16 10.35 -5.97
C THR A 110 -10.22 11.42 -5.79
N ALA A 111 -11.20 11.52 -6.69
CA ALA A 111 -12.32 12.46 -6.56
C ALA A 111 -13.14 12.19 -5.29
N LEU A 112 -13.36 10.92 -4.95
CA LEU A 112 -14.03 10.54 -3.71
C LEU A 112 -13.20 10.94 -2.48
N ALA A 113 -11.89 10.67 -2.48
CA ALA A 113 -10.99 11.01 -1.38
C ALA A 113 -10.90 12.52 -1.13
N GLU A 114 -10.90 13.35 -2.19
CA GLU A 114 -10.89 14.81 -2.04
C GLU A 114 -12.23 15.37 -1.54
N LYS A 115 -13.34 14.65 -1.80
CA LYS A 115 -14.67 15.07 -1.35
C LYS A 115 -14.98 14.58 0.07
N GLU A 116 -14.55 13.38 0.42
CA GLU A 116 -14.80 12.80 1.74
C GLU A 116 -13.94 13.51 2.80
N LYS A 117 -14.58 14.25 3.69
CA LYS A 117 -13.89 15.02 4.74
C LYS A 117 -13.68 14.25 6.04
N GLU A 118 -14.34 13.11 6.21
CA GLU A 118 -14.38 12.38 7.48
C GLU A 118 -14.22 10.86 7.28
N GLY A 119 -13.13 10.29 7.79
CA GLY A 119 -13.03 8.88 8.14
C GLY A 119 -12.58 7.89 7.07
N ASP A 120 -12.33 8.32 5.82
CA ASP A 120 -11.84 7.51 4.70
C ASP A 120 -12.67 6.23 4.44
N MET A 121 -13.90 6.15 4.96
CA MET A 121 -14.71 4.93 4.95
C MET A 121 -15.30 4.65 3.58
N LEU A 122 -15.76 5.67 2.86
CA LEU A 122 -16.30 5.50 1.51
C LEU A 122 -15.17 5.20 0.53
N VAL A 123 -14.01 5.87 0.67
CA VAL A 123 -12.78 5.51 -0.06
C VAL A 123 -12.45 4.03 0.17
N GLU A 124 -12.46 3.56 1.42
CA GLU A 124 -12.19 2.15 1.74
C GLU A 124 -13.16 1.20 0.99
N ARG A 125 -14.47 1.47 1.10
CA ARG A 125 -15.50 0.61 0.50
C ARG A 125 -15.44 0.61 -1.03
N VAL A 126 -15.26 1.77 -1.65
CA VAL A 126 -15.19 1.89 -3.11
C VAL A 126 -13.94 1.21 -3.65
N SER A 127 -12.77 1.43 -3.05
CA SER A 127 -11.54 0.76 -3.48
C SER A 127 -11.66 -0.76 -3.38
N ARG A 128 -12.25 -1.27 -2.28
CA ARG A 128 -12.54 -2.70 -2.11
C ARG A 128 -13.47 -3.25 -3.19
N GLU A 129 -14.55 -2.54 -3.55
CA GLU A 129 -15.45 -3.00 -4.62
C GLU A 129 -14.76 -2.96 -5.99
N LEU A 130 -13.91 -1.98 -6.28
CA LEU A 130 -13.11 -1.95 -7.51
C LEU A 130 -12.11 -3.11 -7.60
N TRP A 131 -11.42 -3.44 -6.50
CA TRP A 131 -10.56 -4.61 -6.46
C TRP A 131 -11.36 -5.91 -6.64
N LYS A 132 -12.50 -6.08 -5.97
CA LYS A 132 -13.38 -7.24 -6.18
C LYS A 132 -13.80 -7.35 -7.65
N ARG A 133 -14.20 -6.24 -8.29
CA ARG A 133 -14.54 -6.24 -9.72
C ARG A 133 -13.41 -6.78 -10.57
N LYS A 134 -12.20 -6.22 -10.42
CA LYS A 134 -11.05 -6.60 -11.25
C LYS A 134 -10.51 -8.01 -10.94
N TRP A 135 -10.27 -8.30 -9.67
CA TRP A 135 -9.49 -9.45 -9.21
C TRP A 135 -10.33 -10.63 -8.74
N ARG A 136 -11.64 -10.45 -8.54
CA ARG A 136 -12.53 -11.54 -8.14
C ARG A 136 -13.58 -11.84 -9.20
N THR A 137 -14.24 -10.83 -9.79
CA THR A 137 -15.32 -11.08 -10.76
C THR A 137 -14.90 -10.86 -12.20
N HIS A 138 -13.66 -10.42 -12.44
CA HIS A 138 -13.11 -10.10 -13.77
C HIS A 138 -14.02 -9.18 -14.59
N GLN A 139 -14.60 -8.20 -13.91
CA GLN A 139 -15.44 -7.17 -14.49
C GLN A 139 -14.64 -5.90 -14.75
N ASP A 140 -15.07 -5.16 -15.76
CA ASP A 140 -14.51 -3.86 -16.13
C ASP A 140 -14.51 -2.86 -14.95
N ILE A 141 -13.51 -1.98 -14.95
CA ILE A 141 -13.36 -0.85 -14.04
C ILE A 141 -13.00 0.46 -14.78
N THR A 142 -13.09 0.48 -16.11
CA THR A 142 -12.73 1.64 -16.94
C THR A 142 -13.94 2.48 -17.32
N GLN A 143 -15.12 1.86 -17.49
CA GLN A 143 -16.32 2.52 -17.99
C GLN A 143 -17.09 3.23 -16.86
N PRO A 144 -17.77 4.36 -17.15
CA PRO A 144 -18.60 5.06 -16.17
C PRO A 144 -19.68 4.18 -15.54
N ALA A 145 -20.27 3.25 -16.30
CA ALA A 145 -21.27 2.32 -15.79
C ALA A 145 -20.68 1.36 -14.73
N SER A 146 -19.47 0.83 -14.98
CA SER A 146 -18.76 -0.04 -14.04
C SER A 146 -18.39 0.68 -12.74
N LEU A 147 -17.91 1.92 -12.85
CA LEU A 147 -17.61 2.76 -11.70
C LEU A 147 -18.88 3.13 -10.92
N THR A 148 -19.99 3.32 -11.64
CA THR A 148 -21.31 3.57 -11.02
C THR A 148 -21.74 2.38 -10.18
N GLU A 149 -21.68 1.17 -10.74
CA GLU A 149 -22.05 -0.06 -10.05
C GLU A 149 -21.18 -0.28 -8.79
N ALA A 150 -19.87 -0.09 -8.90
CA ALA A 150 -18.95 -0.19 -7.76
C ALA A 150 -19.27 0.83 -6.65
N GLY A 151 -19.53 2.09 -7.03
CA GLY A 151 -19.90 3.15 -6.10
C GLY A 151 -21.22 2.87 -5.37
N LEU A 152 -22.26 2.47 -6.10
CA LEU A 152 -23.55 2.12 -5.52
C LEU A 152 -23.43 0.93 -4.55
N LYS A 153 -22.70 -0.11 -4.95
CA LYS A 153 -22.48 -1.31 -4.11
C LYS A 153 -21.66 -1.01 -2.85
N ALA A 154 -20.76 -0.03 -2.92
CA ALA A 154 -20.03 0.49 -1.77
C ALA A 154 -20.88 1.38 -0.83
N GLY A 155 -22.13 1.67 -1.20
CA GLY A 155 -23.09 2.42 -0.40
C GLY A 155 -23.16 3.93 -0.72
N LEU A 156 -22.59 4.38 -1.83
CA LEU A 156 -22.78 5.76 -2.29
C LEU A 156 -24.19 5.93 -2.87
N SER A 157 -24.81 7.09 -2.66
CA SER A 157 -26.08 7.42 -3.33
C SER A 157 -25.83 7.71 -4.82
N ALA A 158 -26.84 7.49 -5.67
CA ALA A 158 -26.74 7.73 -7.11
C ALA A 158 -26.32 9.17 -7.45
N ASN A 159 -26.78 10.16 -6.67
CA ASN A 159 -26.40 11.56 -6.84
C ASN A 159 -24.91 11.78 -6.54
N VAL A 160 -24.39 11.20 -5.45
CA VAL A 160 -22.97 11.30 -5.10
C VAL A 160 -22.12 10.62 -6.17
N VAL A 161 -22.50 9.43 -6.64
CA VAL A 161 -21.78 8.71 -7.70
C VAL A 161 -21.69 9.55 -8.98
N LYS A 162 -22.81 10.13 -9.42
CA LYS A 162 -22.86 11.01 -10.61
C LYS A 162 -21.94 12.22 -10.45
N GLU A 163 -21.91 12.81 -9.26
CA GLU A 163 -21.03 13.93 -8.96
C GLU A 163 -19.54 13.54 -8.97
N ILE A 164 -19.16 12.44 -8.31
CA ILE A 164 -17.79 11.92 -8.31
C ILE A 164 -17.33 11.57 -9.74
N LEU A 165 -18.20 10.99 -10.56
CA LEU A 165 -17.92 10.73 -11.98
C LEU A 165 -17.68 12.00 -12.80
N SER A 166 -18.35 13.09 -12.46
CA SER A 166 -18.11 14.39 -13.08
C SER A 166 -16.78 14.99 -12.60
N LEU A 167 -16.54 14.97 -11.29
CA LEU A 167 -15.32 15.48 -10.67
C LEU A 167 -14.07 14.73 -11.12
N SER A 168 -14.13 13.41 -11.33
CA SER A 168 -12.99 12.59 -11.76
C SER A 168 -12.42 13.00 -13.12
N LYS A 169 -13.21 13.71 -13.94
CA LYS A 169 -12.79 14.25 -15.25
C LYS A 169 -12.20 15.66 -15.14
N SER A 170 -12.36 16.33 -14.01
CA SER A 170 -11.90 17.71 -13.79
C SER A 170 -10.37 17.80 -13.70
N GLN A 171 -9.82 18.96 -14.05
CA GLN A 171 -8.38 19.20 -13.98
C GLN A 171 -7.82 19.09 -12.54
N PRO A 172 -8.48 19.63 -11.49
CA PRO A 172 -8.02 19.47 -10.11
C PRO A 172 -7.79 18.02 -9.69
N ILE A 173 -8.69 17.09 -10.07
CA ILE A 173 -8.53 15.68 -9.72
C ILE A 173 -7.42 15.01 -10.52
N LYS A 174 -7.24 15.37 -11.79
CA LYS A 174 -6.10 14.88 -12.59
C LYS A 174 -4.78 15.31 -11.98
N ASP A 175 -4.67 16.57 -11.58
CA ASP A 175 -3.48 17.13 -10.96
C ASP A 175 -3.25 16.53 -9.58
N LYS A 176 -4.30 16.28 -8.81
CA LYS A 176 -4.21 15.60 -7.52
C LYS A 176 -3.68 14.17 -7.64
N LEU A 177 -4.22 13.36 -8.55
CA LEU A 177 -3.71 12.00 -8.75
C LEU A 177 -2.24 12.03 -9.19
N LYS A 178 -1.86 12.97 -10.05
CA LYS A 178 -0.48 13.17 -10.47
C LYS A 178 0.42 13.58 -9.30
N SER A 179 -0.02 14.51 -8.45
CA SER A 179 0.78 14.99 -7.32
C SER A 179 0.97 13.93 -6.24
N VAL A 180 -0.06 13.13 -5.92
CA VAL A 180 0.07 11.99 -4.99
C VAL A 180 0.99 10.91 -5.56
N THR A 181 0.93 10.67 -6.87
CA THR A 181 1.87 9.74 -7.55
C THR A 181 3.31 10.27 -7.50
N GLN A 182 3.51 11.58 -7.65
CA GLN A 182 4.81 12.22 -7.55
C GLN A 182 5.34 12.22 -6.10
N GLU A 183 4.47 12.46 -5.11
CA GLU A 183 4.79 12.35 -3.68
C GLU A 183 5.38 10.97 -3.35
N ALA A 184 4.78 9.90 -3.90
CA ALA A 184 5.31 8.54 -3.74
C ALA A 184 6.76 8.42 -4.27
N LEU A 185 7.06 9.01 -5.43
CA LEU A 185 8.39 8.99 -6.06
C LEU A 185 9.43 9.81 -5.28
N GLU A 186 9.00 10.84 -4.54
CA GLU A 186 9.87 11.70 -3.74
C GLU A 186 10.34 11.05 -2.44
N TYR A 187 9.62 10.03 -1.94
CA TYR A 187 10.03 9.27 -0.77
C TYR A 187 11.35 8.54 -1.02
N LYS A 188 12.35 8.92 -0.22
CA LYS A 188 13.68 8.31 -0.21
C LYS A 188 13.70 7.11 0.73
N VAL A 189 13.75 5.90 0.18
CA VAL A 189 13.99 4.67 0.95
C VAL A 189 15.48 4.60 1.29
N SER A 190 15.80 4.63 2.59
CA SER A 190 17.16 4.31 3.03
C SER A 190 17.45 2.85 2.72
N ALA A 191 18.47 2.57 1.90
CA ALA A 191 18.87 1.22 1.49
C ALA A 191 19.17 0.28 2.68
N PHE A 192 19.39 0.81 3.88
CA PHE A 192 19.58 0.04 5.12
C PHE A 192 18.37 -0.85 5.47
N ASN A 193 17.16 -0.48 5.07
CA ASN A 193 15.95 -1.28 5.32
C ASN A 193 15.77 -2.46 4.35
N LEU A 194 16.45 -2.49 3.19
CA LEU A 194 16.36 -3.62 2.26
C LEU A 194 17.24 -4.80 2.69
N HIS A 195 18.27 -4.56 3.52
CA HIS A 195 19.31 -5.54 3.83
C HIS A 195 18.98 -6.48 5.00
N LEU A 196 17.95 -6.17 5.81
CA LEU A 196 17.56 -7.02 6.94
C LEU A 196 16.79 -8.29 6.53
N CYS A 197 16.23 -8.33 5.32
CA CYS A 197 15.48 -9.50 4.85
C CYS A 197 16.39 -10.73 4.60
N THR A 198 17.67 -10.51 4.29
CA THR A 198 18.63 -11.58 4.02
C THR A 198 19.23 -12.19 5.30
N LEU A 199 19.12 -11.51 6.45
CA LEU A 199 19.76 -11.95 7.69
C LEU A 199 18.85 -12.81 8.59
N CYS A 200 17.53 -12.78 8.40
CA CYS A 200 16.61 -13.60 9.21
C CYS A 200 16.62 -15.11 8.89
N LEU A 201 17.30 -15.54 7.82
CA LEU A 201 17.49 -16.97 7.53
C LEU A 201 18.80 -17.55 8.08
N ALA A 202 19.61 -16.75 8.78
CA ALA A 202 20.91 -17.19 9.29
C ALA A 202 21.04 -16.95 10.80
N HIS A 203 20.10 -17.47 11.59
CA HIS A 203 20.28 -17.53 13.04
C HIS A 203 21.00 -18.82 13.46
N GLN A 204 22.31 -18.89 13.18
CA GLN A 204 23.27 -19.37 14.16
C GLN A 204 24.58 -18.58 14.00
N LYS A 205 24.91 -17.80 15.04
CA LYS A 205 26.13 -17.02 15.29
C LYS A 205 26.12 -15.55 14.83
N ILE A 206 25.75 -14.72 15.80
CA ILE A 206 26.09 -13.30 15.94
C ILE A 206 27.62 -13.15 15.82
N PHE A 207 28.13 -12.55 14.74
CA PHE A 207 29.45 -11.90 14.67
C PHE A 207 29.65 -11.28 13.27
N VAL A 208 29.09 -10.10 12.98
CA VAL A 208 29.69 -9.08 12.08
C VAL A 208 28.93 -7.76 12.30
N VAL A 209 29.34 -6.93 13.26
CA VAL A 209 28.87 -5.53 13.34
C VAL A 209 30.01 -4.51 13.18
N GLU A 210 31.28 -4.91 13.26
CA GLU A 210 32.37 -3.92 13.38
C GLU A 210 33.21 -3.63 12.13
N LYS A 211 33.01 -4.29 10.97
CA LYS A 211 33.99 -4.21 9.88
C LYS A 211 33.65 -3.39 8.62
N TYR A 212 32.61 -2.56 8.64
CA TYR A 212 32.20 -1.78 7.45
C TYR A 212 32.28 -0.26 7.60
N ASN A 213 33.17 0.26 8.46
CA ASN A 213 33.33 1.71 8.65
C ASN A 213 34.41 2.37 7.78
N LYS A 214 34.97 1.66 6.78
CA LYS A 214 36.00 2.20 5.88
C LYS A 214 35.84 1.67 4.45
N MET A 215 34.84 2.16 3.74
CA MET A 215 34.89 2.17 2.28
C MET A 215 34.13 3.39 1.78
N SER A 216 34.89 4.41 1.35
CA SER A 216 34.36 5.63 0.77
C SER A 216 33.81 5.29 -0.62
N LEU A 217 32.51 4.98 -0.69
CA LEU A 217 31.76 4.74 -1.92
C LEU A 217 31.17 6.07 -2.39
N HIS A 218 31.96 6.85 -3.11
CA HIS A 218 31.44 7.88 -4.01
C HIS A 218 30.97 7.17 -5.28
N ILE A 219 29.72 6.70 -5.35
CA ILE A 219 28.98 6.33 -6.59
C ILE A 219 27.50 6.05 -6.19
N PHE A 220 26.57 6.83 -6.78
CA PHE A 220 25.09 6.85 -6.64
C PHE A 220 24.48 7.31 -5.29
N PRO A 221 23.41 8.14 -5.31
CA PRO A 221 22.73 8.52 -4.06
C PRO A 221 22.10 7.27 -3.42
N PRO A 222 22.29 7.03 -2.11
CA PRO A 222 21.88 5.79 -1.42
C PRO A 222 20.37 5.70 -1.14
N PHE A 223 19.56 6.42 -1.92
CA PHE A 223 18.13 6.58 -1.72
C PHE A 223 17.38 5.90 -2.85
N LEU A 224 16.74 4.77 -2.54
CA LEU A 224 15.87 4.08 -3.48
C LEU A 224 14.51 4.81 -3.48
N GLN A 225 14.08 5.32 -4.62
CA GLN A 225 12.75 5.94 -4.76
C GLN A 225 11.64 4.88 -4.80
N CYS A 226 10.37 5.27 -4.69
CA CYS A 226 9.26 4.33 -4.94
C CYS A 226 9.34 3.77 -6.38
N PHE A 227 9.24 2.45 -6.50
CA PHE A 227 9.38 1.72 -7.78
C PHE A 227 8.19 0.83 -8.12
N GLY A 228 7.14 0.85 -7.28
CA GLY A 228 5.91 0.08 -7.47
C GLY A 228 4.97 0.17 -6.25
N PHE A 229 3.86 -0.56 -6.30
CA PHE A 229 2.86 -0.61 -5.21
C PHE A 229 2.54 -2.03 -4.74
N PRO A 230 2.17 -2.22 -3.46
CA PRO A 230 1.89 -1.17 -2.47
C PRO A 230 3.14 -0.52 -1.90
N PHE A 231 3.02 0.76 -1.56
CA PHE A 231 4.07 1.52 -0.91
C PHE A 231 3.51 2.16 0.36
N ILE A 232 4.11 1.85 1.49
CA ILE A 232 3.57 2.19 2.80
C ILE A 232 4.56 3.09 3.53
N VAL A 233 4.08 4.23 4.03
CA VAL A 233 4.87 5.18 4.78
C VAL A 233 4.33 5.29 6.20
N CYS A 234 5.14 4.96 7.19
CA CYS A 234 4.83 5.11 8.60
C CYS A 234 5.58 6.30 9.18
N GLN A 235 4.88 7.22 9.83
CA GLN A 235 5.50 8.31 10.57
C GLN A 235 5.83 7.84 12.00
N VAL A 236 7.12 7.65 12.29
CA VAL A 236 7.61 7.15 13.58
C VAL A 236 8.67 8.09 14.12
N ASN A 237 8.43 8.68 15.30
CA ASN A 237 9.37 9.58 15.99
C ASN A 237 9.88 10.74 15.09
N GLY A 238 8.97 11.35 14.32
CA GLY A 238 9.30 12.45 13.40
C GLY A 238 10.07 12.03 12.14
N LYS A 239 10.21 10.73 11.87
CA LYS A 239 10.87 10.21 10.67
C LYS A 239 9.92 9.32 9.87
N ALA A 240 9.89 9.50 8.56
CA ALA A 240 9.23 8.59 7.65
C ALA A 240 10.00 7.27 7.57
N LYS A 241 9.30 6.16 7.81
CA LYS A 241 9.77 4.79 7.58
C LYS A 241 8.97 4.20 6.44
N VAL A 242 9.67 3.70 5.43
CA VAL A 242 9.05 3.27 4.17
C VAL A 242 9.16 1.75 4.01
N PHE A 243 8.08 1.14 3.55
CA PHE A 243 7.95 -0.29 3.31
C PHE A 243 7.31 -0.52 1.94
N PHE A 244 7.86 -1.46 1.18
CA PHE A 244 7.33 -1.87 -0.12
C PHE A 244 6.82 -3.31 -0.04
N GLY A 245 5.66 -3.58 -0.63
CA GLY A 245 5.05 -4.91 -0.67
C GLY A 245 4.05 -5.16 0.45
N SER A 246 3.34 -6.30 0.34
CA SER A 246 2.34 -6.78 1.31
C SER A 246 2.91 -7.80 2.31
N ASP A 247 4.23 -7.86 2.44
CA ASP A 247 5.00 -8.87 3.17
C ASP A 247 5.97 -8.22 4.17
N ARG A 248 5.69 -6.97 4.57
CA ARG A 248 6.52 -6.18 5.49
C ARG A 248 5.81 -5.78 6.78
N PHE A 249 4.59 -6.27 7.01
CA PHE A 249 3.80 -5.90 8.19
C PHE A 249 4.52 -6.21 9.50
N GLU A 250 5.24 -7.32 9.59
CA GLU A 250 5.95 -7.71 10.82
C GLU A 250 7.04 -6.71 11.18
N LEU A 251 7.83 -6.34 10.17
CA LEU A 251 8.85 -5.29 10.29
C LEU A 251 8.21 -3.93 10.61
N MET A 252 7.07 -3.61 10.00
CA MET A 252 6.31 -2.40 10.33
C MET A 252 5.86 -2.39 11.79
N ALA A 253 5.31 -3.49 12.30
CA ALA A 253 4.88 -3.60 13.69
C ALA A 253 6.06 -3.41 14.65
N TYR A 254 7.23 -3.98 14.33
CA TYR A 254 8.45 -3.78 15.11
C TYR A 254 8.82 -2.29 15.20
N PHE A 255 8.90 -1.58 14.07
CA PHE A 255 9.25 -0.16 14.07
C PHE A 255 8.19 0.73 14.72
N MET A 256 6.92 0.35 14.65
CA MET A 256 5.83 1.10 15.30
C MET A 256 5.70 0.81 16.80
N GLY A 257 6.47 -0.14 17.35
CA GLY A 257 6.37 -0.58 18.74
C GLY A 257 5.11 -1.39 19.04
N ASN A 258 4.52 -2.00 18.01
CA ASN A 258 3.32 -2.83 18.09
C ASN A 258 3.64 -4.35 17.99
N TYR A 259 4.92 -4.72 18.00
CA TYR A 259 5.34 -6.12 17.90
C TYR A 259 5.35 -6.80 19.26
N ASN A 260 4.52 -7.82 19.42
CA ASN A 260 4.37 -8.58 20.66
C ASN A 260 4.99 -9.98 20.60
N GLY A 261 5.78 -10.31 19.56
CA GLY A 261 6.43 -11.61 19.40
C GLY A 261 5.50 -12.77 18.99
N LEU A 262 4.20 -12.51 18.83
CA LEU A 262 3.18 -13.50 18.46
C LEU A 262 2.77 -13.42 16.98
N GLY A 263 3.60 -12.85 16.11
CA GLY A 263 3.26 -12.68 14.68
C GLY A 263 2.12 -11.69 14.41
N ILE A 264 1.85 -11.46 13.13
CA ILE A 264 0.73 -10.67 12.62
C ILE A 264 -0.21 -11.64 11.92
N TYR A 265 -1.35 -11.92 12.55
CA TYR A 265 -2.42 -12.76 12.02
C TYR A 265 -3.63 -11.93 11.64
#